data_AF-A0A317Q359-F1
#
_entry.id   AF-A0A317Q359-F1
#
_cell.length_a   1.000
_cell.length_b   1.000
_cell.length_c   1.000
_cell.angle_alpha   90.00
_cell.angle_beta   90.00
_cell.angle_gamma   90.00
#
_symmetry.space_group_name_H-M   'P 1'
#
loop_
_entity.id
_entity.type
_entity.pdbx_description
1 polymer ?
#
loop_
_entity_poly.entity_id
_entity_poly.type
_entity_poly.pdbx_seq_one_letter_code
_entity_poly.pdbx_strand_id
1 'polypeptide(L)' 'NHSAISATHCKGCGEPIPEKRRVAVPGCTMCIECQNFTDKRKKAGIA' A
#
# COMPACT_ATOMS: atom_id res chain seq x y z
N ASN A 1 -13.58 -3.12 15.13
CA ASN A 1 -12.68 -4.26 14.86
C ASN A 1 -11.75 -3.89 13.71
N HIS A 2 -10.59 -3.29 14.00
CA HIS A 2 -9.68 -2.74 12.97
C HIS A 2 -8.47 -3.64 12.68
N SER A 3 -8.61 -4.95 12.88
CA SER A 3 -7.62 -5.95 12.44
C SER A 3 -7.70 -6.13 10.92
N ALA A 4 -7.35 -5.08 10.17
CA ALA A 4 -7.25 -5.17 8.72
C ALA A 4 -6.03 -6.05 8.39
N ILE A 5 -6.30 -7.24 7.87
CA ILE A 5 -5.25 -8.16 7.41
C ILE A 5 -4.58 -7.51 6.19
N SER A 6 -3.28 -7.26 6.29
CA SER A 6 -2.49 -6.75 5.16
C SER A 6 -2.49 -7.76 4.01
N ALA A 7 -2.67 -7.29 2.78
CA ALA A 7 -2.62 -8.16 1.61
C ALA A 7 -1.22 -8.78 1.49
N THR A 8 -1.17 -10.01 0.99
CA THR A 8 0.09 -10.72 0.72
C THR A 8 0.72 -10.29 -0.61
N HIS A 9 -0.11 -9.86 -1.57
CA HIS A 9 0.31 -9.38 -2.88
C HIS A 9 -0.26 -7.99 -3.17
N CYS A 10 0.51 -7.19 -3.90
CA CYS A 10 0.18 -5.82 -4.26
C CYS A 10 -0.95 -5.81 -5.29
N LYS A 11 -2.03 -5.07 -5.03
CA LYS A 11 -3.12 -4.90 -6.01
C LYS A 11 -2.71 -4.10 -7.26
N GLY A 12 -1.62 -3.33 -7.21
CA GLY A 12 -1.15 -2.50 -8.32
C GLY A 12 -0.25 -3.24 -9.30
N CYS A 13 0.77 -3.92 -8.79
CA CYS A 13 1.78 -4.62 -9.61
C CYS A 13 1.70 -6.16 -9.52
N GLY A 14 0.94 -6.71 -8.59
CA GLY A 14 0.86 -8.16 -8.35
C GLY A 14 2.01 -8.73 -7.52
N GLU A 15 3.06 -7.96 -7.22
CA GLU A 15 4.21 -8.45 -6.47
C GLU A 15 3.93 -8.68 -4.98
N PRO A 16 4.64 -9.62 -4.33
CA PRO A 16 4.48 -9.87 -2.90
C PRO A 16 4.79 -8.61 -2.06
N ILE A 17 3.89 -8.29 -1.12
CA ILE A 17 4.08 -7.15 -0.23
C ILE A 17 5.05 -7.55 0.89
N PRO A 18 6.19 -6.83 1.06
CA PRO A 18 7.17 -7.16 2.07
C PRO A 18 6.56 -7.07 3.47
N GLU A 19 6.95 -8.01 4.35
CA GLU A 19 6.40 -8.11 5.70
C GLU A 19 6.61 -6.83 6.52
N LYS A 20 7.75 -6.15 6.34
CA LYS A 20 8.02 -4.84 6.92
C LYS A 20 6.90 -3.82 6.64
N ARG A 21 6.27 -3.85 5.45
CA ARG A 21 5.11 -3.00 5.14
C ARG A 21 3.83 -3.50 5.79
N ARG A 22 3.61 -4.81 5.81
CA ARG A 22 2.44 -5.42 6.45
C ARG A 22 2.38 -5.13 7.95
N VAL A 23 3.54 -5.07 8.60
CA VAL A 23 3.69 -4.72 10.03
C VAL A 23 3.60 -3.21 10.26
N ALA A 24 4.28 -2.40 9.44
CA ALA A 24 4.27 -0.94 9.60
C ALA A 24 2.91 -0.31 9.30
N VAL A 25 2.15 -0.87 8.35
CA VAL A 25 0.80 -0.44 7.99
C VAL A 25 -0.11 -1.67 7.92
N PRO A 26 -0.70 -2.08 9.06
CA PRO A 26 -1.68 -3.16 9.08
C PRO A 26 -2.88 -2.80 8.19
N GLY A 27 -3.19 -3.68 7.24
CA GLY A 27 -4.22 -3.47 6.22
C GLY A 27 -3.70 -2.91 4.90
N CYS A 28 -2.37 -2.86 4.67
CA CYS A 28 -1.86 -2.40 3.39
C CYS A 28 -2.26 -3.34 2.25
N THR A 29 -2.77 -2.78 1.14
CA THR A 29 -3.19 -3.53 -0.06
C THR A 29 -2.27 -3.34 -1.26
N MET A 30 -1.25 -2.49 -1.13
CA MET A 30 -0.30 -2.16 -2.17
C MET A 30 1.12 -2.16 -1.62
N CYS A 31 2.11 -2.43 -2.47
CA CYS A 31 3.52 -2.33 -2.13
C CYS A 31 3.94 -0.87 -1.96
N ILE A 32 5.08 -0.64 -1.30
CA ILE A 32 5.60 0.71 -1.02
C ILE A 32 5.85 1.51 -2.31
N GLU A 33 6.31 0.85 -3.37
CA GLU A 33 6.60 1.52 -4.65
C GLU A 33 5.33 2.03 -5.32
N CYS A 34 4.31 1.19 -5.45
CA CYS A 34 3.01 1.61 -5.96
C CYS A 34 2.36 2.66 -5.06
N GLN A 35 2.48 2.52 -3.74
CA GLN A 35 1.93 3.49 -2.79
C GLN A 35 2.61 4.87 -2.93
N ASN A 36 3.94 4.90 -3.08
CA ASN A 36 4.71 6.12 -3.35
C ASN A 36 4.36 6.75 -4.71
N PHE A 37 4.13 5.93 -5.73
CA PHE A 37 3.70 6.40 -7.05
C PHE A 37 2.29 7.02 -6.99
N THR A 38 1.40 6.44 -6.21
CA THR A 38 0.02 6.93 -6.04
C THR A 38 -0.02 8.22 -5.19
N ASP A 39 0.83 8.33 -4.17
CA ASP A 39 0.96 9.53 -3.32
C ASP A 39 1.40 10.76 -4.13
N LYS A 40 2.37 10.58 -5.03
CA LYS A 40 2.84 11.64 -5.95
C LYS A 40 1.72 12.20 -6.83
N ARG A 41 0.71 11.39 -7.16
CA ARG A 41 -0.47 11.86 -7.93
C ARG A 41 -1.51 12.55 -7.06
N LYS A 42 -1.66 12.16 -5.78
CA LYS A 42 -2.60 12.82 -4.86
C LYS A 42 -2.14 14.20 -4.40
N LYS A 43 -0.84 14.46 -4.35
CA LYS A 43 -0.30 15.80 -4.03
C LYS A 43 -0.42 16.82 -5.17
N ALA A 44 -0.68 16.37 -6.40
CA ALA A 44 -0.70 17.22 -7.60
C ALA A 44 -2.11 17.62 -8.07
N GLY A 45 -3.18 17.23 -7.38
CA GLY A 45 -4.51 17.64 -7.77
C GLY A 45 -5.56 17.24 -6.75
N ILE A 46 -5.97 18.19 -5.92
CA ILE A 46 -7.33 18.74 -5.82
C ILE A 46 -7.20 19.98 -4.92
N ALA A 47 -7.18 21.14 -5.56
CA ALA A 47 -7.74 22.37 -5.00
C ALA A 47 -9.24 22.35 -5.26
#